data_AF-A0A6N2EB51-F1
#
_entry.id   AF-A0A6N2EB51-F1
#
_cell.length_a   1.000
_cell.length_b   1.000
_cell.length_c   1.000
_cell.angle_alpha   90.00
_cell.angle_beta   90.00
_cell.angle_gamma   90.00
#
_symmetry.space_group_name_H-M   'P 1'
#
loop_
_entity.id
_entity.type
_entity.pdbx_description
1 polymer ?
#
loop_
_entity_poly.entity_id
_entity_poly.type
_entity_poly.pdbx_seq_one_letter_code
_entity_poly.pdbx_strand_id
1 'polypeptide(L)'
;MAQPEDMKPDTDTQADPAPSQATRRATQLFLAGVIGVSFVGLVVGMRQGVPTHDPPEFERTPAPRGQASIPAMTYAEFDRRKHGPNRDWQSNLADLQQPDIDLFAPVEFDEAERQALLEARASRRAFDGAPPTIPHPSDQMTSASCMACHGDGLTINEVYAPRMSHAYMPSCTQCHVEQQASDILATREFQNLFEGLFSSGQGSRAWEGAPPTIPHSTFMREDCMACHGPKGPEPIRTSHPWQTSCMQCHAPSAVLDQGVHDDLPSFLPGVPVFLQESHTDPTPDPTPDPG
;
A
#
# COMPACT_ATOMS: atom_id res chain seq x y z
N MET A 1 36.20 -37.65 -37.47
CA MET A 1 36.28 -37.26 -38.88
C MET A 1 35.02 -36.49 -39.23
N ALA A 2 35.10 -35.17 -39.19
CA ALA A 2 34.14 -34.22 -39.75
C ALA A 2 34.96 -32.95 -40.08
N GLN A 3 34.80 -32.41 -41.29
CA GLN A 3 35.65 -31.33 -41.82
C GLN A 3 35.27 -29.95 -41.23
N PRO A 4 36.20 -28.98 -41.19
CA PRO A 4 35.88 -27.62 -40.78
C PRO A 4 35.26 -26.85 -41.96
N GLU A 5 34.08 -26.27 -41.71
CA GLU A 5 33.41 -25.40 -42.68
C GLU A 5 33.84 -23.93 -42.43
N ASP A 6 34.28 -23.28 -43.50
CA ASP A 6 34.73 -21.89 -43.55
C ASP A 6 33.61 -20.92 -43.13
N MET A 7 33.74 -20.33 -41.94
CA MET A 7 32.90 -19.22 -41.48
C MET A 7 33.44 -17.90 -42.04
N LYS A 8 32.75 -17.35 -43.04
CA LYS A 8 33.05 -16.05 -43.65
C LYS A 8 32.49 -14.93 -42.76
N PRO A 9 33.22 -13.82 -42.53
CA PRO A 9 32.71 -12.71 -41.74
C PRO A 9 31.75 -11.85 -42.57
N ASP A 10 30.46 -11.86 -42.23
CA ASP A 10 29.49 -10.89 -42.72
C ASP A 10 29.72 -9.56 -41.98
N THR A 11 30.53 -8.70 -42.60
CA THR A 11 30.66 -7.29 -42.22
C THR A 11 30.21 -6.45 -43.38
N ASP A 12 28.96 -5.98 -43.32
CA ASP A 12 28.50 -4.80 -44.05
C ASP A 12 27.40 -4.11 -43.23
N THR A 13 27.82 -3.43 -42.16
CA THR A 13 27.00 -2.36 -41.57
C THR A 13 27.06 -1.18 -42.53
N GLN A 14 26.16 -1.16 -43.52
CA GLN A 14 25.91 0.03 -44.33
C GLN A 14 25.39 1.14 -43.41
N ALA A 15 26.22 2.16 -43.19
CA ALA A 15 25.82 3.36 -42.49
C ALA A 15 24.80 4.12 -43.35
N ASP A 16 23.61 4.38 -42.79
CA ASP A 16 22.58 5.14 -43.47
C ASP A 16 23.11 6.51 -43.92
N PRO A 17 22.75 6.98 -45.14
CA PRO A 17 23.20 8.26 -45.64
C PRO A 17 22.70 9.39 -44.75
N ALA A 18 23.61 10.29 -44.39
CA ALA A 18 23.31 11.41 -43.51
C ALA A 18 22.16 12.28 -44.09
N PRO A 19 21.19 12.72 -43.27
CA PRO A 19 20.03 13.45 -43.76
C PRO A 19 20.44 14.75 -44.42
N SER A 20 19.79 15.05 -45.55
CA SER A 20 20.04 16.24 -46.35
C SER A 20 19.89 17.53 -45.54
N GLN A 21 20.54 18.60 -45.97
CA GLN A 21 20.45 19.91 -45.29
C GLN A 21 19.01 20.43 -45.22
N ALA A 22 18.18 20.12 -46.22
CA ALA A 22 16.77 20.46 -46.25
C ALA A 22 15.97 19.68 -45.18
N THR A 23 16.23 18.37 -45.05
CA THR A 23 15.62 17.52 -44.01
C THR A 23 15.98 18.03 -42.61
N ARG A 24 17.26 18.35 -42.36
CA ARG A 24 17.70 18.89 -41.06
C ARG A 24 17.00 20.20 -40.70
N ARG A 25 16.86 21.12 -41.66
CA ARG A 25 16.14 22.39 -41.45
C ARG A 25 14.65 22.18 -41.18
N ALA A 26 14.00 21.27 -41.91
CA ALA A 26 12.60 20.94 -41.69
C ALA A 26 12.39 20.34 -40.28
N THR A 27 13.25 19.41 -39.86
CA THR A 27 13.21 18.82 -38.51
C THR A 27 13.43 19.88 -37.42
N GLN A 28 14.35 20.82 -37.61
CA GLN A 28 14.60 21.92 -36.67
C GLN A 28 13.39 22.85 -36.53
N LEU A 29 12.75 23.21 -37.65
CA LEU A 29 11.54 24.05 -37.63
C LEU A 29 10.37 23.33 -36.94
N PHE A 30 10.21 22.03 -37.19
CA PHE A 30 9.20 21.22 -36.53
C PHE A 30 9.41 21.15 -35.01
N LEU A 31 10.64 20.84 -34.56
CA LEU A 31 11.00 20.81 -33.14
C LEU A 31 10.79 22.17 -32.47
N ALA A 32 11.20 23.26 -33.11
CA ALA A 32 10.98 24.62 -32.60
C ALA A 32 9.48 24.92 -32.45
N GLY A 33 8.65 24.47 -33.40
CA GLY A 33 7.18 24.57 -33.33
C GLY A 33 6.60 23.79 -32.14
N VAL A 34 6.99 22.53 -31.96
CA VAL A 34 6.53 21.69 -30.84
C VAL A 34 6.91 22.33 -29.50
N ILE A 35 8.17 22.76 -29.34
CA ILE A 35 8.64 23.43 -28.11
C ILE A 35 7.84 24.70 -27.85
N GLY A 36 7.57 25.51 -28.90
CA GLY A 36 6.75 26.71 -28.79
C GLY A 36 5.33 26.42 -28.30
N VAL A 37 4.67 25.41 -28.88
CA VAL A 37 3.31 25.00 -28.48
C VAL A 37 3.30 24.47 -27.04
N SER A 38 4.26 23.62 -26.66
CA SER A 38 4.38 23.11 -25.28
C SER A 38 4.61 24.24 -24.27
N PHE A 39 5.45 25.23 -24.61
CA PHE A 39 5.71 26.37 -23.73
C PHE A 39 4.46 27.25 -23.55
N VAL A 40 3.72 27.51 -24.64
CA VAL A 40 2.45 28.25 -24.56
C VAL A 40 1.44 27.48 -23.72
N GLY A 41 1.30 26.16 -23.92
CA GLY A 41 0.42 25.31 -23.11
C GLY A 41 0.75 25.36 -21.62
N LEU A 42 2.05 25.31 -21.28
CA LEU A 42 2.52 25.45 -19.89
C LEU A 42 2.15 26.81 -19.30
N VAL A 43 2.39 27.91 -20.03
CA VAL A 43 2.08 29.27 -19.56
C VAL A 43 0.57 29.48 -19.40
N VAL A 44 -0.26 28.96 -20.31
CA VAL A 44 -1.72 29.02 -20.19
C VAL A 44 -2.19 28.18 -19.02
N GLY A 45 -1.66 26.97 -18.84
CA GLY A 45 -1.97 26.11 -17.70
C GLY A 45 -1.62 26.76 -16.35
N MET A 46 -0.48 27.45 -16.26
CA MET A 46 -0.11 28.21 -15.05
C MET A 46 -0.95 29.48 -14.83
N ARG A 47 -1.61 30.01 -15.87
CA ARG A 47 -2.48 31.19 -15.79
C ARG A 47 -3.93 30.87 -15.50
N GLN A 48 -4.37 29.65 -15.78
CA GLN A 48 -5.65 29.14 -15.28
C GLN A 48 -5.49 29.00 -13.77
N GLY A 49 -5.86 30.06 -13.05
CA GLY A 49 -5.84 30.07 -11.59
C GLY A 49 -6.64 28.89 -11.04
N VAL A 50 -6.26 28.43 -9.85
CA VAL A 50 -7.04 27.46 -9.08
C VAL A 50 -8.50 27.92 -9.08
N PRO A 51 -9.49 27.07 -9.42
CA PRO A 51 -10.89 27.41 -9.28
C PRO A 51 -11.11 28.00 -7.90
N THR A 52 -11.44 29.28 -7.84
CA THR A 52 -11.79 29.94 -6.60
C THR A 52 -13.15 29.42 -6.21
N HIS A 53 -13.20 28.25 -5.57
CA HIS A 53 -14.27 27.98 -4.65
C HIS A 53 -14.15 29.01 -3.54
N ASP A 54 -15.23 29.74 -3.30
CA ASP A 54 -15.31 30.57 -2.10
C ASP A 54 -14.92 29.67 -0.92
N PRO A 55 -13.81 29.96 -0.22
CA PRO A 55 -13.47 29.19 0.95
C PRO A 55 -14.66 29.31 1.90
N PRO A 56 -15.10 28.22 2.55
CA PRO A 56 -16.10 28.35 3.59
C PRO A 56 -15.64 29.46 4.54
N GLU A 57 -16.55 30.36 4.87
CA GLU A 57 -16.28 31.52 5.71
C GLU A 57 -15.92 31.02 7.11
N PHE A 58 -14.64 30.73 7.31
CA PHE A 58 -14.10 30.41 8.62
C PHE A 58 -14.02 31.72 9.38
N GLU A 59 -14.83 31.83 10.44
CA GLU A 59 -14.73 32.86 11.43
C GLU A 59 -13.30 32.82 11.99
N ARG A 60 -12.44 33.74 11.53
CA ARG A 60 -11.06 33.80 11.98
C ARG A 60 -11.07 34.29 13.42
N THR A 61 -11.00 33.36 14.36
CA THR A 61 -10.66 33.72 15.74
C THR A 61 -9.31 34.45 15.68
N PRO A 62 -9.23 35.73 16.07
CA PRO A 62 -7.97 36.45 16.04
C PRO A 62 -6.96 35.69 16.89
N ALA A 63 -5.83 35.30 16.31
CA ALA A 63 -4.76 34.66 17.07
C ALA A 63 -4.44 35.55 18.29
N PRO A 64 -4.31 34.98 19.49
CA PRO A 64 -4.01 35.76 20.69
C PRO A 64 -2.76 36.60 20.45
N ARG A 65 -2.91 37.93 20.58
CA ARG A 65 -1.81 38.89 20.41
C ARG A 65 -0.67 38.51 21.37
N GLY A 66 0.48 38.12 20.84
CA GLY A 66 1.66 37.76 21.63
C GLY A 66 2.36 36.46 21.25
N GLN A 67 1.77 35.63 20.39
CA GLN A 67 2.50 34.49 19.81
C GLN A 67 3.47 34.98 18.73
N ALA A 68 4.77 34.87 19.00
CA ALA A 68 5.81 35.07 18.00
C ALA A 68 5.59 34.09 16.85
N SER A 69 5.25 34.61 15.68
CA SER A 69 5.16 33.82 14.45
C SER A 69 6.51 33.17 14.17
N ILE A 70 6.49 31.88 13.87
CA ILE A 70 7.69 31.14 13.54
C ILE A 70 8.22 31.68 12.20
N PRO A 71 9.50 32.09 12.08
CA PRO A 71 10.04 32.56 10.81
C PRO A 71 9.95 31.46 9.75
N ALA A 72 9.56 31.86 8.52
CA ALA A 72 9.53 30.99 7.37
C ALA A 72 10.93 30.40 7.13
N MET A 73 10.97 29.10 6.85
CA MET A 73 12.21 28.33 6.74
C MET A 73 12.34 27.72 5.35
N THR A 74 13.57 27.37 4.99
CA THR A 74 13.84 26.67 3.73
C THR A 74 13.49 25.17 3.85
N TYR A 75 13.22 24.51 2.73
CA TYR A 75 12.95 23.07 2.70
C TYR A 75 14.07 22.23 3.32
N ALA A 76 15.34 22.62 3.12
CA ALA A 76 16.49 21.90 3.66
C ALA A 76 16.59 21.99 5.20
N GLU A 77 15.98 23.00 5.81
CA GLU A 77 15.98 23.19 7.27
C GLU A 77 14.84 22.41 7.94
N PHE A 78 13.85 21.95 7.16
CA PHE A 78 12.63 21.32 7.68
C PHE A 78 12.94 20.03 8.42
N ASP A 79 13.77 19.17 7.83
CA ASP A 79 14.15 17.86 8.40
C ASP A 79 14.95 17.97 9.71
N ARG A 80 15.57 19.12 9.97
CA ARG A 80 16.50 19.30 11.10
C ARG A 80 15.88 20.05 12.28
N ARG A 81 14.71 20.65 12.08
CA ARG A 81 14.11 21.51 13.08
C ARG A 81 13.26 20.68 14.04
N LYS A 82 13.60 20.75 15.33
CA LYS A 82 12.77 20.21 16.40
C LYS A 82 11.67 21.21 16.73
N HIS A 83 10.42 20.75 16.72
CA HIS A 83 9.23 21.61 16.90
C HIS A 83 8.54 21.33 18.24
N GLY A 84 7.77 22.32 18.71
CA GLY A 84 6.85 22.16 19.85
C GLY A 84 7.49 22.23 21.25
N PRO A 85 6.71 21.90 22.29
CA PRO A 85 7.15 21.91 23.70
C PRO A 85 8.32 20.96 23.99
N ASN A 86 8.47 19.92 23.17
CA ASN A 86 9.49 18.88 23.33
C ASN A 86 10.72 19.09 22.42
N ARG A 87 10.95 20.31 21.91
CA ARG A 87 12.07 20.59 20.98
C ARG A 87 13.44 20.24 21.55
N ASP A 88 13.59 20.35 22.87
CA ASP A 88 14.86 20.11 23.57
C ASP A 88 14.96 18.67 24.07
N TRP A 89 13.87 17.90 23.95
CA TRP A 89 13.86 16.49 24.33
C TRP A 89 14.72 15.67 23.37
N GLN A 90 15.54 14.81 23.95
CA GLN A 90 16.35 13.84 23.22
C GLN A 90 15.90 12.46 23.68
N SER A 91 15.15 11.75 22.85
CA SER A 91 14.94 10.33 23.01
C SER A 91 16.27 9.61 22.85
N ASN A 92 16.69 8.85 23.85
CA ASN A 92 17.69 7.80 23.64
C ASN A 92 17.00 6.44 23.68
N LEU A 93 16.27 6.12 22.61
CA LEU A 93 15.56 4.83 22.51
C LEU A 93 16.52 3.64 22.52
N ALA A 94 17.80 3.85 22.18
CA ALA A 94 18.83 2.82 22.25
C ALA A 94 19.12 2.37 23.70
N ASP A 95 18.80 3.20 24.70
CA ASP A 95 18.95 2.85 26.12
C ASP A 95 17.76 2.00 26.63
N LEU A 96 16.66 1.91 25.88
CA LEU A 96 15.54 1.06 26.25
C LEU A 96 15.92 -0.40 26.01
N GLN A 97 16.24 -1.11 27.09
CA GLN A 97 16.43 -2.55 27.06
C GLN A 97 15.15 -3.21 26.53
N GLN A 98 15.24 -3.79 25.34
CA GLN A 98 14.22 -4.71 24.86
C GLN A 98 14.45 -6.06 25.54
N PRO A 99 13.39 -6.77 25.96
CA PRO A 99 13.54 -8.08 26.55
C PRO A 99 14.24 -9.03 25.56
N ASP A 100 15.12 -9.88 26.08
CA ASP A 100 15.69 -10.97 25.28
C ASP A 100 14.56 -11.88 24.80
N ILE A 101 14.62 -12.20 23.52
CA ILE A 101 13.59 -12.98 22.84
C ILE A 101 14.05 -14.44 22.82
N ASP A 102 13.32 -15.31 23.50
CA ASP A 102 13.45 -16.75 23.32
C ASP A 102 12.70 -17.19 22.06
N LEU A 103 13.45 -17.52 21.01
CA LEU A 103 12.90 -17.98 19.73
C LEU A 103 12.26 -19.37 19.81
N PHE A 104 12.55 -20.13 20.86
CA PHE A 104 12.07 -21.51 21.05
C PHE A 104 11.04 -21.63 22.17
N ALA A 105 10.67 -20.51 22.80
CA ALA A 105 9.56 -20.50 23.75
C ALA A 105 8.29 -21.03 23.06
N PRO A 106 7.51 -21.89 23.74
CA PRO A 106 6.24 -22.36 23.20
C PRO A 106 5.31 -21.16 22.99
N VAL A 107 4.62 -21.15 21.85
CA VAL A 107 3.56 -20.17 21.57
C VAL A 107 2.26 -20.81 22.00
N GLU A 108 1.61 -20.22 23.01
CA GLU A 108 0.28 -20.61 23.45
C GLU A 108 -0.77 -19.95 22.54
N PHE A 109 -1.78 -20.73 22.15
CA PHE A 109 -2.87 -20.26 21.30
C PHE A 109 -4.16 -20.23 22.11
N ASP A 110 -4.44 -19.10 22.75
CA ASP A 110 -5.77 -18.83 23.30
C ASP A 110 -6.65 -18.20 22.20
N GLU A 111 -7.73 -18.89 21.85
CA GLU A 111 -8.67 -18.44 20.83
C GLU A 111 -9.40 -17.16 21.25
N ALA A 112 -9.66 -16.95 22.54
CA ALA A 112 -10.32 -15.74 23.03
C ALA A 112 -9.41 -14.51 22.88
N GLU A 113 -8.14 -14.63 23.27
CA GLU A 113 -7.13 -13.58 23.09
C GLU A 113 -6.86 -13.31 21.60
N ARG A 114 -6.82 -14.37 20.78
CA ARG A 114 -6.70 -14.25 19.33
C ARG A 114 -7.85 -13.46 18.74
N GLN A 115 -9.09 -13.78 19.11
CA GLN A 115 -10.26 -13.08 18.61
C GLN A 115 -10.26 -11.60 19.01
N ALA A 116 -9.95 -11.30 20.27
CA ALA A 116 -9.82 -9.92 20.76
C ALA A 116 -8.74 -9.13 19.99
N LEU A 117 -7.60 -9.77 19.70
CA LEU A 117 -6.53 -9.18 18.89
C LEU A 117 -6.99 -8.88 17.46
N LEU A 118 -7.71 -9.81 16.82
CA LEU A 118 -8.24 -9.63 15.47
C LEU A 118 -9.26 -8.49 15.41
N GLU A 119 -10.12 -8.37 16.43
CA GLU A 119 -11.07 -7.26 16.56
C GLU A 119 -10.36 -5.92 16.76
N ALA A 120 -9.35 -5.86 17.63
CA ALA A 120 -8.53 -4.66 17.83
C ALA A 120 -7.76 -4.26 16.56
N ARG A 121 -7.34 -5.24 15.74
CA ARG A 121 -6.73 -4.97 14.43
C ARG A 121 -7.76 -4.44 13.44
N ALA A 122 -8.95 -5.03 13.40
CA ALA A 122 -10.03 -4.64 12.50
C ALA A 122 -10.53 -3.23 12.81
N SER A 123 -10.68 -2.85 14.09
CA SER A 123 -11.16 -1.53 14.49
C SER A 123 -10.24 -0.37 14.09
N ARG A 124 -8.96 -0.65 13.82
CA ARG A 124 -7.99 0.33 13.31
C ARG A 124 -7.96 0.41 11.79
N ARG A 125 -8.80 -0.31 11.06
CA ARG A 125 -8.78 -0.38 9.59
C ARG A 125 -10.19 -0.17 9.06
N ALA A 126 -10.29 0.44 7.87
CA ALA A 126 -11.56 0.55 7.19
C ALA A 126 -12.06 -0.81 6.65
N PHE A 127 -11.13 -1.68 6.26
CA PHE A 127 -11.39 -3.03 5.72
C PHE A 127 -10.11 -3.88 5.76
N ASP A 128 -10.18 -5.17 5.42
CA ASP A 128 -8.97 -6.00 5.40
C ASP A 128 -8.05 -5.60 4.25
N GLY A 129 -6.81 -5.26 4.57
CA GLY A 129 -5.83 -4.72 3.63
C GLY A 129 -5.68 -3.21 3.70
N ALA A 130 -6.70 -2.47 4.14
CA ALA A 130 -6.59 -1.03 4.36
C ALA A 130 -5.49 -0.71 5.38
N PRO A 131 -4.62 0.30 5.17
CA PRO A 131 -3.64 0.73 6.16
C PRO A 131 -4.29 1.01 7.54
N PRO A 132 -3.62 0.69 8.65
CA PRO A 132 -4.13 1.02 9.97
C PRO A 132 -4.08 2.54 10.22
N THR A 133 -5.05 3.05 10.96
CA THR A 133 -5.02 4.43 11.48
C THR A 133 -3.96 4.58 12.56
N ILE A 134 -3.48 5.82 12.74
CA ILE A 134 -2.52 6.19 13.78
C ILE A 134 -3.32 6.54 15.05
N PRO A 135 -3.23 5.75 16.14
CA PRO A 135 -4.05 5.96 17.34
C PRO A 135 -3.51 7.06 18.27
N HIS A 136 -2.41 7.70 17.89
CA HIS A 136 -1.74 8.75 18.65
C HIS A 136 -1.45 9.96 17.76
N PRO A 137 -1.23 11.16 18.33
CA PRO A 137 -0.79 12.31 17.56
C PRO A 137 0.53 12.03 16.83
N SER A 138 0.70 12.59 15.64
CA SER A 138 1.93 12.56 14.86
C SER A 138 2.28 13.99 14.41
N ASP A 139 3.57 14.33 14.47
CA ASP A 139 4.02 15.64 14.00
C ASP A 139 4.04 15.75 12.46
N GLN A 140 4.00 14.60 11.76
CA GLN A 140 4.06 14.45 10.30
C GLN A 140 5.23 15.17 9.63
N MET A 141 6.27 15.55 10.39
CA MET A 141 7.35 16.41 9.88
C MET A 141 8.46 15.58 9.23
N THR A 142 8.73 14.39 9.76
CA THR A 142 9.81 13.51 9.29
C THR A 142 9.40 12.05 9.40
N SER A 143 9.81 11.19 8.46
CA SER A 143 9.60 9.74 8.58
C SER A 143 10.45 9.12 9.70
N ALA A 144 11.56 9.77 10.08
CA ALA A 144 12.45 9.29 11.12
C ALA A 144 11.76 9.17 12.49
N SER A 145 10.80 10.06 12.80
CA SER A 145 10.02 9.98 14.04
C SER A 145 9.16 8.71 14.10
N CYS A 146 8.54 8.32 12.98
CA CYS A 146 7.80 7.06 12.87
C CYS A 146 8.73 5.85 13.01
N MET A 147 9.85 5.87 12.30
CA MET A 147 10.81 4.75 12.24
C MET A 147 11.47 4.44 13.58
N ALA A 148 11.59 5.44 14.44
CA ALA A 148 12.12 5.28 15.80
C ALA A 148 11.38 4.20 16.60
N CYS A 149 10.09 3.99 16.35
CA CYS A 149 9.27 2.98 17.01
C CYS A 149 8.80 1.87 16.05
N HIS A 150 8.45 2.22 14.80
CA HIS A 150 7.85 1.29 13.84
C HIS A 150 8.87 0.59 12.93
N GLY A 151 10.16 0.96 12.94
CA GLY A 151 11.16 0.37 12.08
C GLY A 151 11.36 -1.13 12.34
N ASP A 152 11.82 -1.48 13.54
CA ASP A 152 11.96 -2.87 13.99
C ASP A 152 10.84 -3.32 14.94
N GLY A 153 9.87 -2.44 15.21
CA GLY A 153 8.88 -2.59 16.26
C GLY A 153 9.47 -2.33 17.64
N LEU A 154 8.64 -1.76 18.52
CA LEU A 154 9.06 -1.34 19.86
C LEU A 154 7.94 -1.63 20.86
N THR A 155 8.29 -2.26 21.98
CA THR A 155 7.39 -2.38 23.13
C THR A 155 7.93 -1.55 24.28
N ILE A 156 7.07 -0.72 24.87
CA ILE A 156 7.35 0.07 26.07
C ILE A 156 6.22 -0.21 27.07
N ASN A 157 6.53 -0.95 28.14
CA ASN A 157 5.53 -1.48 29.08
C ASN A 157 4.42 -2.25 28.31
N GLU A 158 3.17 -1.80 28.42
CA GLU A 158 2.01 -2.39 27.74
C GLU A 158 1.74 -1.77 26.36
N VAL A 159 2.51 -0.75 25.96
CA VAL A 159 2.34 -0.07 24.68
C VAL A 159 3.21 -0.72 23.63
N TYR A 160 2.55 -1.21 22.57
CA TYR A 160 3.19 -1.89 21.45
C TYR A 160 3.11 -1.05 20.17
N ALA A 161 4.26 -0.73 19.60
CA ALA A 161 4.40 -0.17 18.26
C ALA A 161 4.73 -1.31 17.29
N PRO A 162 3.82 -1.67 16.36
CA PRO A 162 4.10 -2.71 15.39
C PRO A 162 5.24 -2.32 14.46
N ARG A 163 6.09 -3.29 14.18
CA ARG A 163 7.04 -3.23 13.06
C ARG A 163 6.28 -3.00 11.75
N MET A 164 6.86 -2.24 10.83
CA MET A 164 6.28 -2.07 9.49
C MET A 164 6.18 -3.41 8.76
N SER A 165 5.03 -3.67 8.15
CA SER A 165 4.79 -4.91 7.40
C SER A 165 5.21 -4.82 5.93
N HIS A 166 5.64 -3.65 5.48
CA HIS A 166 6.04 -3.36 4.10
C HIS A 166 7.42 -2.69 4.06
N ALA A 167 8.01 -2.62 2.88
CA ALA A 167 9.26 -1.90 2.65
C ALA A 167 9.14 -0.43 3.08
N TYR A 168 10.27 0.17 3.46
CA TYR A 168 10.30 1.55 3.92
C TYR A 168 9.77 2.53 2.86
N MET A 169 8.86 3.40 3.28
CA MET A 169 8.31 4.50 2.49
C MET A 169 8.42 5.81 3.29
N PRO A 170 8.91 6.91 2.68
CA PRO A 170 9.22 8.14 3.44
C PRO A 170 7.99 9.00 3.78
N SER A 171 6.80 8.67 3.29
CA SER A 171 5.60 9.47 3.52
C SER A 171 4.45 8.58 4.00
N CYS A 172 4.54 8.24 5.29
CA CYS A 172 3.66 7.31 6.01
C CYS A 172 2.20 7.78 5.98
N THR A 173 1.98 9.09 6.08
CA THR A 173 0.65 9.70 6.22
C THR A 173 -0.14 9.81 4.92
N GLN A 174 0.45 9.40 3.78
CA GLN A 174 -0.31 9.15 2.56
C GLN A 174 -1.29 7.99 2.72
N CYS A 175 -0.97 7.04 3.61
CA CYS A 175 -1.75 5.83 3.81
C CYS A 175 -2.28 5.72 5.26
N HIS A 176 -1.47 6.10 6.23
CA HIS A 176 -1.82 6.03 7.65
C HIS A 176 -2.40 7.37 8.13
N VAL A 177 -3.68 7.40 8.45
CA VAL A 177 -4.37 8.61 8.91
C VAL A 177 -4.55 8.57 10.43
N GLU A 178 -4.39 9.70 11.11
CA GLU A 178 -4.69 9.82 12.54
C GLU A 178 -6.15 9.48 12.83
N GLN A 179 -6.37 8.66 13.86
CA GLN A 179 -7.71 8.20 14.23
C GLN A 179 -8.59 9.37 14.72
N GLN A 180 -7.99 10.38 15.35
CA GLN A 180 -8.70 11.59 15.76
C GLN A 180 -8.38 12.69 14.75
N ALA A 181 -9.37 13.06 13.94
CA ALA A 181 -9.24 14.21 13.05
C ALA A 181 -9.16 15.51 13.87
N SER A 182 -8.32 16.46 13.43
CA SER A 182 -8.45 17.84 13.87
C SER A 182 -9.84 18.37 13.52
N ASP A 183 -10.51 19.08 14.44
CA ASP A 183 -11.93 19.48 14.50
C ASP A 183 -12.60 20.05 13.22
N ILE A 184 -11.85 20.29 12.15
CA ILE A 184 -12.25 21.03 10.95
C ILE A 184 -13.21 20.23 10.03
N LEU A 185 -13.28 18.90 10.16
CA LEU A 185 -14.08 18.03 9.27
C LEU A 185 -15.16 17.17 9.95
N ALA A 186 -15.29 17.23 11.28
CA ALA A 186 -16.18 16.35 12.05
C ALA A 186 -17.69 16.52 11.75
N THR A 187 -18.07 17.51 10.94
CA THR A 187 -19.47 17.90 10.70
C THR A 187 -20.02 17.55 9.32
N ARG A 188 -19.25 16.88 8.46
CA ARG A 188 -19.74 16.47 7.12
C ARG A 188 -19.78 14.95 6.99
N GLU A 189 -20.99 14.41 6.97
CA GLU A 189 -21.22 13.03 6.56
C GLU A 189 -21.05 12.92 5.04
N PHE A 190 -20.10 12.11 4.59
CA PHE A 190 -19.93 11.76 3.19
C PHE A 190 -20.43 10.32 2.99
N GLN A 191 -21.37 10.13 2.08
CA GLN A 191 -21.78 8.80 1.66
C GLN A 191 -20.71 8.22 0.74
N ASN A 192 -20.20 7.03 1.08
CA ASN A 192 -19.40 6.21 0.17
C ASN A 192 -20.15 4.90 -0.11
N LEU A 193 -20.02 4.39 -1.34
CA LEU A 193 -20.56 3.08 -1.74
C LEU A 193 -19.45 2.01 -1.74
N PHE A 194 -18.31 2.32 -1.15
CA PHE A 194 -17.16 1.42 -1.16
C PHE A 194 -17.38 0.31 -0.13
N GLU A 195 -17.50 -0.92 -0.61
CA GLU A 195 -17.45 -2.12 0.21
C GLU A 195 -16.02 -2.64 0.24
N GLY A 196 -15.43 -2.67 1.43
CA GLY A 196 -14.07 -3.15 1.61
C GLY A 196 -13.99 -4.67 1.73
N LEU A 197 -12.78 -5.21 1.58
CA LEU A 197 -12.53 -6.63 1.72
C LEU A 197 -12.80 -7.11 3.16
N PHE A 198 -13.41 -8.29 3.27
CA PHE A 198 -13.61 -8.97 4.55
C PHE A 198 -12.35 -9.76 4.94
N SER A 199 -12.10 -9.88 6.25
CA SER A 199 -11.05 -10.77 6.77
C SER A 199 -11.32 -12.21 6.34
N SER A 200 -10.36 -12.87 5.68
CA SER A 200 -10.54 -14.26 5.22
C SER A 200 -10.32 -15.30 6.32
N GLY A 201 -10.17 -14.88 7.57
CA GLY A 201 -10.07 -15.77 8.73
C GLY A 201 -8.80 -16.62 8.72
N GLN A 202 -8.94 -17.91 9.04
CA GLN A 202 -7.81 -18.85 9.06
C GLN A 202 -7.52 -19.41 7.66
N GLY A 203 -6.24 -19.54 7.33
CA GLY A 203 -5.80 -20.17 6.09
C GLY A 203 -6.22 -21.64 6.01
N SER A 204 -6.68 -22.04 4.83
CA SER A 204 -7.00 -23.43 4.52
C SER A 204 -5.75 -24.30 4.55
N ARG A 205 -5.92 -25.60 4.79
CA ARG A 205 -4.87 -26.61 4.75
C ARG A 205 -5.20 -27.65 3.68
N ALA A 206 -4.19 -28.15 3.01
CA ALA A 206 -4.36 -29.22 2.03
C ALA A 206 -4.71 -30.57 2.71
N TRP A 207 -4.18 -30.82 3.91
CA TRP A 207 -4.50 -31.96 4.77
C TRP A 207 -4.21 -31.64 6.25
N GLU A 208 -4.59 -32.54 7.17
CA GLU A 208 -4.33 -32.39 8.60
C GLU A 208 -2.82 -32.31 8.89
N GLY A 209 -2.39 -31.28 9.62
CA GLY A 209 -0.98 -31.02 9.89
C GLY A 209 -0.21 -30.30 8.77
N ALA A 210 -0.74 -30.19 7.54
CA ALA A 210 -0.12 -29.38 6.49
C ALA A 210 -0.09 -27.90 6.88
N PRO A 211 0.97 -27.13 6.54
CA PRO A 211 0.99 -25.68 6.79
C PRO A 211 -0.26 -24.99 6.23
N PRO A 212 -0.86 -24.03 6.98
CA PRO A 212 -1.97 -23.24 6.46
C PRO A 212 -1.49 -22.33 5.33
N THR A 213 -2.35 -22.07 4.36
CA THR A 213 -2.17 -20.99 3.39
C THR A 213 -2.15 -19.62 4.08
N ILE A 214 -1.60 -18.60 3.42
CA ILE A 214 -1.66 -17.22 3.91
C ILE A 214 -3.07 -16.68 3.62
N PRO A 215 -3.90 -16.38 4.64
CA PRO A 215 -5.30 -15.98 4.45
C PRO A 215 -5.49 -14.49 4.23
N HIS A 216 -4.45 -13.77 3.83
CA HIS A 216 -4.52 -12.34 3.54
C HIS A 216 -3.60 -12.03 2.38
N SER A 217 -3.83 -10.89 1.73
CA SER A 217 -2.88 -10.44 0.71
C SER A 217 -1.49 -10.21 1.31
N THR A 218 -0.46 -10.55 0.54
CA THR A 218 0.94 -10.30 0.88
C THR A 218 1.40 -8.91 0.45
N PHE A 219 0.66 -8.22 -0.43
CA PHE A 219 0.94 -6.84 -0.81
C PHE A 219 0.82 -5.91 0.41
N MET A 220 1.86 -5.11 0.65
CA MET A 220 2.04 -4.26 1.84
C MET A 220 2.08 -5.04 3.17
N ARG A 221 2.28 -6.37 3.10
CA ARG A 221 2.43 -7.32 4.22
C ARG A 221 3.56 -8.32 3.96
N GLU A 222 4.60 -7.89 3.25
CA GLU A 222 5.74 -8.71 2.85
C GLU A 222 6.62 -9.12 4.03
N ASP A 223 6.66 -8.30 5.09
CA ASP A 223 7.36 -8.65 6.33
C ASP A 223 6.43 -9.45 7.27
N CYS A 224 6.41 -10.76 7.09
CA CYS A 224 5.59 -11.68 7.89
C CYS A 224 5.87 -11.53 9.40
N MET A 225 7.11 -11.20 9.77
CA MET A 225 7.56 -11.11 11.16
C MET A 225 7.02 -9.87 11.88
N ALA A 226 6.51 -8.88 11.14
CA ALA A 226 5.82 -7.73 11.72
C ALA A 226 4.58 -8.10 12.54
N CYS A 227 3.92 -9.21 12.18
CA CYS A 227 2.75 -9.74 12.89
C CYS A 227 3.02 -11.11 13.51
N HIS A 228 3.69 -12.00 12.79
CA HIS A 228 3.92 -13.39 13.23
C HIS A 228 5.25 -13.57 13.97
N GLY A 229 6.12 -12.56 14.03
CA GLY A 229 7.42 -12.67 14.66
C GLY A 229 7.37 -12.57 16.19
N PRO A 230 8.50 -12.79 16.88
CA PRO A 230 8.52 -12.79 18.34
C PRO A 230 8.22 -11.44 18.99
N LYS A 231 8.45 -10.33 18.27
CA LYS A 231 8.01 -8.99 18.70
C LYS A 231 6.56 -8.70 18.34
N GLY A 232 5.94 -9.54 17.50
CA GLY A 232 4.53 -9.46 17.16
C GLY A 232 3.61 -9.82 18.34
N PRO A 233 2.30 -9.58 18.21
CA PRO A 233 1.33 -9.95 19.24
C PRO A 233 1.23 -11.47 19.40
N GLU A 234 1.31 -11.93 20.64
CA GLU A 234 1.42 -13.34 21.03
C GLU A 234 0.37 -14.28 20.39
N PRO A 235 -0.93 -13.95 20.36
CA PRO A 235 -1.97 -14.86 19.85
C PRO A 235 -1.90 -15.23 18.37
N ILE A 236 -1.06 -14.55 17.58
CA ILE A 236 -0.86 -14.84 16.15
C ILE A 236 0.62 -15.08 15.82
N ARG A 237 1.49 -15.28 16.82
CA ARG A 237 2.90 -15.61 16.54
C ARG A 237 3.02 -16.94 15.80
N THR A 238 4.04 -17.04 14.97
CA THR A 238 4.43 -18.33 14.42
C THR A 238 5.08 -19.18 15.51
N SER A 239 4.81 -20.48 15.51
CA SER A 239 5.47 -21.44 16.39
C SER A 239 6.90 -21.77 15.95
N HIS A 240 7.37 -21.21 14.83
CA HIS A 240 8.71 -21.45 14.27
C HIS A 240 9.33 -20.15 13.73
N PRO A 241 9.63 -19.17 14.62
CA PRO A 241 10.14 -17.85 14.23
C PRO A 241 11.58 -17.86 13.69
N TRP A 242 12.31 -18.96 13.84
CA TRP A 242 13.66 -19.15 13.27
C TRP A 242 13.64 -19.42 11.75
N GLN A 243 12.47 -19.67 11.16
CA GLN A 243 12.35 -19.91 9.73
C GLN A 243 12.46 -18.61 8.95
N THR A 244 13.39 -18.57 7.99
CA THR A 244 13.68 -17.37 7.19
C THR A 244 12.86 -17.27 5.90
N SER A 245 12.21 -18.36 5.48
CA SER A 245 11.41 -18.43 4.25
C SER A 245 10.01 -18.98 4.52
N CYS A 246 9.11 -18.11 5.00
CA CYS A 246 7.75 -18.50 5.37
C CYS A 246 6.96 -19.07 4.17
N MET A 247 7.12 -18.45 2.99
CA MET A 247 6.41 -18.83 1.77
C MET A 247 6.89 -20.14 1.13
N GLN A 248 7.97 -20.75 1.65
CA GLN A 248 8.35 -22.10 1.23
C GLN A 248 7.28 -23.13 1.60
N CYS A 249 6.59 -22.90 2.72
CA CYS A 249 5.58 -23.81 3.26
C CYS A 249 4.18 -23.17 3.26
N HIS A 250 4.09 -21.88 3.56
CA HIS A 250 2.84 -21.13 3.59
C HIS A 250 2.59 -20.48 2.23
N ALA A 251 1.89 -21.19 1.35
CA ALA A 251 1.52 -20.64 0.05
C ALA A 251 0.51 -19.48 0.20
N PRO A 252 0.67 -18.38 -0.55
CA PRO A 252 -0.34 -17.34 -0.64
C PRO A 252 -1.70 -17.90 -1.07
N SER A 253 -2.79 -17.37 -0.52
CA SER A 253 -4.13 -17.68 -1.04
C SER A 253 -4.24 -17.20 -2.49
N ALA A 254 -4.50 -18.13 -3.42
CA ALA A 254 -4.64 -17.80 -4.84
C ALA A 254 -5.78 -16.79 -5.10
N VAL A 255 -6.85 -16.86 -4.30
CA VAL A 255 -7.98 -15.92 -4.36
C VAL A 255 -7.54 -14.49 -4.04
N LEU A 256 -6.58 -14.31 -3.12
CA LEU A 256 -6.18 -13.00 -2.62
C LEU A 256 -4.96 -12.42 -3.34
N ASP A 257 -4.00 -13.26 -3.73
CA ASP A 257 -2.68 -12.80 -4.20
C ASP A 257 -2.32 -13.20 -5.63
N GLN A 258 -3.11 -14.07 -6.26
CA GLN A 258 -2.85 -14.54 -7.64
C GLN A 258 -4.04 -14.30 -8.55
N GLY A 259 -4.95 -13.40 -8.14
CA GLY A 259 -6.25 -13.13 -8.74
C GLY A 259 -6.42 -13.76 -10.10
N VAL A 260 -7.18 -14.87 -10.13
CA VAL A 260 -8.11 -15.05 -11.23
C VAL A 260 -8.83 -13.72 -11.30
N HIS A 261 -8.55 -12.95 -12.35
CA HIS A 261 -9.48 -11.92 -12.76
C HIS A 261 -10.79 -12.67 -12.91
N ASP A 262 -11.72 -12.52 -11.96
CA ASP A 262 -13.11 -12.75 -12.29
C ASP A 262 -13.32 -11.98 -13.59
N ASP A 263 -13.90 -12.63 -14.61
CA ASP A 263 -14.04 -12.11 -15.97
C ASP A 263 -14.78 -10.74 -16.04
N LEU A 264 -15.18 -10.18 -14.90
CA LEU A 264 -15.75 -8.86 -14.77
C LEU A 264 -15.06 -8.09 -13.63
N PRO A 265 -14.29 -7.03 -13.94
CA PRO A 265 -13.78 -6.13 -12.90
C PRO A 265 -14.95 -5.49 -12.13
N SER A 266 -14.87 -5.56 -10.79
CA SER A 266 -15.86 -5.08 -9.82
C SER A 266 -16.11 -3.56 -9.85
N PHE A 267 -15.36 -2.82 -10.67
CA PHE A 267 -15.43 -1.35 -10.79
C PHE A 267 -16.24 -0.84 -11.99
N LEU A 268 -16.83 -1.73 -12.80
CA LEU A 268 -17.80 -1.35 -13.81
C LEU A 268 -19.17 -1.92 -13.44
N PRO A 269 -20.26 -1.12 -13.43
CA PRO A 269 -21.60 -1.69 -13.36
C PRO A 269 -21.72 -2.66 -14.52
N GLY A 270 -22.02 -3.93 -14.22
CA GLY A 270 -22.14 -4.99 -15.22
C GLY A 270 -23.01 -4.48 -16.37
N VAL A 271 -22.41 -4.33 -17.55
CA VAL A 271 -23.18 -4.08 -18.77
C VAL A 271 -24.14 -5.25 -18.86
N PRO A 272 -25.47 -5.02 -18.94
CA PRO A 272 -26.40 -6.13 -19.03
C PRO A 272 -26.06 -6.90 -20.31
N VAL A 273 -25.47 -8.07 -20.13
CA VAL A 273 -25.36 -9.06 -21.19
C VAL A 273 -26.78 -9.56 -21.38
N PHE A 274 -27.46 -9.06 -22.42
CA PHE A 274 -28.68 -9.68 -22.89
C PHE A 274 -28.29 -11.06 -23.38
N LEU A 275 -28.46 -12.06 -22.52
CA LEU A 275 -28.42 -13.46 -22.90
C LEU A 275 -29.53 -13.63 -23.93
N GLN A 276 -29.15 -13.77 -25.19
CA GLN A 276 -30.05 -14.16 -26.24
C GLN A 276 -30.57 -15.55 -25.85
N GLU A 277 -31.85 -15.63 -25.50
CA GLU A 277 -32.49 -16.85 -25.02
C GLU A 277 -32.12 -17.99 -25.96
N SER A 278 -31.40 -18.96 -25.41
CA SER A 278 -31.03 -20.18 -26.12
C SER A 278 -32.31 -20.85 -26.60
N HIS A 279 -32.40 -21.07 -27.91
CA HIS A 279 -33.35 -21.97 -28.54
C HIS A 279 -33.52 -23.22 -27.67
N THR A 280 -34.69 -23.38 -27.07
CA THR A 280 -35.10 -24.61 -26.42
C THR A 280 -35.27 -25.68 -27.49
N ASP A 281 -34.36 -26.64 -27.47
CA ASP A 281 -34.48 -27.84 -28.28
C ASP A 281 -35.71 -28.63 -27.80
N PRO A 282 -36.63 -29.07 -28.69
CA PRO A 282 -37.81 -29.81 -28.28
C PRO A 282 -37.42 -31.20 -27.75
N THR A 283 -37.91 -31.51 -26.56
CA THR A 283 -37.78 -32.82 -25.90
C THR A 283 -38.33 -33.95 -26.78
N PRO A 284 -37.65 -35.11 -26.89
CA PRO A 284 -38.17 -36.25 -27.64
C PRO A 284 -39.32 -36.93 -26.90
N ASP A 285 -40.34 -37.29 -27.68
CA ASP A 285 -41.58 -37.95 -27.29
C ASP A 285 -41.32 -39.35 -26.68
N PRO A 286 -41.93 -39.72 -25.53
CA PRO A 286 -41.75 -41.05 -24.96
C PRO A 286 -42.44 -42.12 -25.80
N THR A 287 -41.66 -43.08 -26.29
CA THR A 287 -42.15 -44.30 -26.96
C THR A 287 -43.02 -45.14 -26.02
N PRO A 288 -44.13 -45.74 -26.49
CA PRO A 288 -44.99 -46.58 -25.67
C PRO A 288 -44.37 -47.96 -25.40
N ASP A 289 -44.53 -48.39 -24.16
CA ASP A 289 -44.09 -49.67 -23.58
C ASP A 289 -44.82 -50.87 -24.24
N PRO A 290 -44.11 -51.92 -24.71
CA PRO A 290 -44.74 -53.18 -25.08
C PRO A 290 -44.84 -54.07 -23.83
N GLY A 291 -46.04 -54.57 -23.55
CA GLY A 291 -46.35 -55.40 -22.37
C GLY A 291 -45.68 -56.77 -22.31
#